data_AF-A0A6G4PKZ2-F1
#
_entry.id   AF-A0A6G4PKZ2-F1
#
_cell.length_a   1.000
_cell.length_b   1.000
_cell.length_c   1.000
_cell.angle_alpha   90.00
_cell.angle_beta   90.00
_cell.angle_gamma   90.00
#
_symmetry.space_group_name_H-M   'P 1'
#
loop_
_entity.id
_entity.type
_entity.pdbx_description
1 polymer ?
#
loop_
_entity_poly.entity_id
_entity_poly.type
_entity_poly.pdbx_seq_one_letter_code
_entity_poly.pdbx_strand_id
1 'polypeptide(L)'
;MYAKSFIALDGNGRLTGARTAQAAPYANYTCHLCGSALRYHPQYDTELPWFEHTDDRLTEHGQQCPYVRPERREIQLIKRL
;
A
#
# COMPACT_ATOMS: atom_id res chain seq x y z
N MET A 1 -1.78 2.82 -12.69
CA MET A 1 -2.39 3.17 -11.40
C MET A 1 -2.50 1.89 -10.59
N TYR A 2 -1.92 1.88 -9.39
CA TYR A 2 -1.87 0.71 -8.50
C TYR A 2 -3.02 0.70 -7.51
N ALA A 3 -3.30 -0.46 -6.91
CA ALA A 3 -4.35 -0.55 -5.90
C ALA A 3 -3.90 0.16 -4.62
N LYS A 4 -4.86 0.85 -3.97
CA LYS A 4 -4.63 1.48 -2.66
C LYS A 4 -4.52 0.39 -1.61
N SER A 5 -3.45 0.41 -0.81
CA SER A 5 -3.34 -0.43 0.38
C SER A 5 -3.62 0.39 1.64
N PHE A 6 -4.29 -0.21 2.62
CA PHE A 6 -4.53 0.40 3.93
C PHE A 6 -3.64 -0.20 5.03
N ILE A 7 -2.74 -1.11 4.67
CA ILE A 7 -1.83 -1.82 5.57
C ILE A 7 -0.43 -1.92 4.96
N ALA A 8 0.58 -1.78 5.81
CA ALA A 8 2.00 -1.87 5.46
C ALA A 8 2.80 -2.45 6.63
N LEU A 9 4.09 -2.71 6.42
CA LEU A 9 5.06 -2.85 7.48
C LEU A 9 5.70 -1.48 7.75
N ASP A 10 5.87 -1.13 9.02
CA ASP A 10 6.63 0.05 9.44
C ASP A 10 8.15 -0.17 9.34
N GLY A 11 8.95 0.84 9.66
CA GLY A 11 10.41 0.76 9.62
C GLY A 11 11.02 -0.28 10.58
N ASN A 12 10.24 -0.83 11.51
CA ASN A 12 10.64 -1.92 12.40
C ASN A 12 10.15 -3.30 11.93
N GLY A 13 9.53 -3.37 10.74
CA GLY A 13 8.95 -4.60 10.21
C GLY A 13 7.64 -5.02 10.88
N ARG A 14 6.94 -4.12 11.59
CA ARG A 14 5.66 -4.42 12.23
C ARG A 14 4.49 -4.02 11.34
N LEU A 15 3.42 -4.84 11.33
CA LEU A 15 2.19 -4.48 10.63
C LEU A 15 1.60 -3.20 11.22
N THR A 16 1.29 -2.25 10.33
CA THR A 16 0.70 -0.95 10.67
C THR A 16 -0.38 -0.58 9.67
N GLY A 17 -1.43 0.06 10.18
CA GLY A 17 -2.51 0.59 9.34
C GLY A 17 -2.19 2.01 8.87
N ALA A 18 -2.75 2.40 7.73
CA ALA A 18 -2.53 3.73 7.16
C ALA A 18 -3.01 4.88 8.07
N ARG A 19 -4.01 4.63 8.92
CA ARG A 19 -4.44 5.60 9.95
C ARG A 19 -3.39 5.79 11.06
N THR A 20 -2.77 4.70 11.50
CA THR A 20 -1.69 4.72 12.51
C THR A 20 -0.43 5.38 11.96
N ALA A 21 -0.13 5.15 10.67
CA ALA A 21 0.98 5.78 9.97
C ALA A 21 0.92 7.32 9.92
N GLN A 22 -0.24 7.94 10.15
CA GLN A 22 -0.35 9.40 10.24
C GLN A 22 0.52 10.01 11.35
N ALA A 23 0.84 9.25 12.40
CA ALA A 23 1.75 9.70 13.45
C ALA A 23 3.22 9.79 12.98
N ALA A 24 3.57 9.15 11.86
CA ALA A 24 4.93 9.10 11.34
C ALA A 24 4.95 9.14 9.79
N PRO A 25 4.39 10.19 9.15
CA PRO A 25 4.10 10.19 7.71
C PRO A 25 5.34 10.10 6.81
N TYR A 26 6.52 10.40 7.35
CA TYR A 26 7.80 10.35 6.65
C TYR A 26 8.63 9.10 6.98
N ALA A 27 8.07 8.15 7.74
CA ALA A 27 8.72 6.87 7.98
C ALA A 27 8.78 6.02 6.72
N ASN A 28 9.69 5.05 6.72
CA ASN A 28 9.77 4.05 5.65
C ASN A 28 8.70 2.99 5.87
N TYR A 29 7.92 2.74 4.82
CA TYR A 29 6.88 1.72 4.80
C TYR A 29 7.15 0.73 3.68
N THR A 30 6.91 -0.55 3.94
CA THR A 30 7.05 -1.60 2.93
C THR A 30 5.78 -2.44 2.82
N CYS A 31 5.56 -3.02 1.65
CA CYS A 31 4.46 -3.95 1.43
C CYS A 31 4.68 -5.22 2.25
N HIS A 32 3.67 -5.61 3.02
CA HIS A 32 3.71 -6.82 3.83
C HIS A 32 3.69 -8.12 3.01
N LEU A 33 3.39 -8.06 1.70
CA LEU A 33 3.39 -9.22 0.81
C LEU A 33 4.69 -9.35 0.01
N CYS A 34 5.13 -8.27 -0.64
CA CYS A 34 6.27 -8.33 -1.58
C CYS A 34 7.52 -7.59 -1.09
N GLY A 35 7.46 -6.92 0.06
CA GLY A 35 8.57 -6.13 0.62
C GLY A 35 8.91 -4.85 -0.15
N SER A 36 8.18 -4.51 -1.22
CA SER A 36 8.41 -3.27 -1.99
C SER A 36 8.20 -2.03 -1.12
N ALA A 37 9.02 -1.00 -1.32
CA ALA A 37 8.84 0.25 -0.60
C ALA A 37 7.56 0.96 -1.08
N LEU A 38 6.82 1.53 -0.15
CA LEU A 38 5.54 2.18 -0.41
C LEU A 38 5.65 3.70 -0.25
N ARG A 39 4.89 4.44 -1.06
CA ARG A 39 4.62 5.85 -0.82
C ARG A 39 3.41 5.98 0.08
N TYR A 40 3.55 6.72 1.17
CA TYR A 40 2.44 7.02 2.06
C TYR A 40 1.67 8.25 1.58
N HIS A 41 0.35 8.15 1.57
CA HIS A 41 -0.57 9.25 1.29
C HIS A 41 -1.36 9.55 2.57
N PRO A 42 -1.11 10.70 3.23
CA PRO A 42 -1.86 11.09 4.42
C PRO A 42 -3.33 11.38 4.06
N GLN A 43 -4.18 11.49 5.08
CA GLN A 43 -5.57 11.87 4.88
C GLN A 43 -5.65 13.25 4.19
N TYR A 44 -6.43 13.32 3.11
CA TYR A 44 -6.73 14.57 2.41
C TYR A 44 -8.22 14.62 2.09
N ASP A 45 -8.87 15.73 2.45
CA ASP A 45 -10.33 15.89 2.37
C ASP A 45 -11.10 14.69 2.96
N THR A 46 -11.86 13.99 2.12
CA THR A 46 -12.66 12.81 2.49
C THR A 46 -11.93 11.49 2.26
N GLU A 47 -10.73 11.53 1.69
CA GLU A 47 -9.96 10.34 1.34
C GLU A 47 -9.19 9.81 2.56
N LEU A 48 -9.48 8.57 2.94
CA LEU A 48 -8.75 7.89 4.01
C LEU A 48 -7.26 7.73 3.64
N PRO A 49 -6.34 7.83 4.61
CA PRO A 49 -4.92 7.63 4.34
C PRO A 49 -4.67 6.23 3.78
N TRP A 50 -3.68 6.11 2.89
CA TRP A 50 -3.39 4.87 2.18
C TRP A 50 -1.92 4.80 1.72
N PHE A 51 -1.52 3.65 1.19
CA PHE A 51 -0.18 3.39 0.67
C PHE A 51 -0.21 2.99 -0.81
N GLU A 52 0.76 3.49 -1.56
CA GLU A 52 0.91 3.28 -3.00
C GLU A 52 2.21 2.53 -3.32
N HIS A 53 2.15 1.56 -4.22
CA HIS A 53 3.34 1.04 -4.89
C HIS A 53 3.77 2.02 -5.98
N THR A 54 5.07 2.18 -6.20
CA THR A 54 5.57 3.00 -7.31
C THR A 54 6.57 2.21 -8.12
N ASP A 55 6.59 2.40 -9.44
CA ASP A 55 7.43 1.62 -10.36
C ASP A 55 8.92 1.64 -9.98
N ASP A 56 9.41 2.78 -9.50
CA ASP A 56 10.78 3.00 -9.04
C ASP A 56 11.12 2.26 -7.73
N ARG A 57 10.13 1.72 -7.03
CA ARG A 57 10.26 1.12 -5.68
C ARG A 57 9.83 -0.34 -5.60
N LEU A 58 9.46 -0.93 -6.74
CA LEU A 58 9.09 -2.34 -6.82
C LEU A 58 10.34 -3.23 -6.67
N THR A 59 10.20 -4.24 -5.82
CA THR A 59 11.10 -5.40 -5.81
C THR A 59 10.85 -6.27 -7.04
N GLU A 60 11.76 -7.21 -7.33
CA GLU A 60 11.58 -8.20 -8.41
C GLU A 60 10.23 -8.95 -8.28
N HIS A 61 9.86 -9.34 -7.06
CA HIS A 61 8.59 -10.00 -6.77
C HIS A 61 7.40 -9.03 -6.70
N GLY A 62 7.64 -7.71 -6.65
CA GLY A 62 6.61 -6.68 -6.56
C GLY A 62 5.67 -6.69 -7.75
N GLN A 63 6.15 -7.07 -8.95
CA GLN A 63 5.33 -7.14 -10.16
C GLN A 63 4.17 -8.14 -10.08
N GLN A 64 4.30 -9.16 -9.24
CA GLN A 64 3.28 -10.20 -9.01
C GLN A 64 2.45 -9.92 -7.75
N CYS A 65 2.69 -8.81 -7.05
CA CYS A 65 1.94 -8.47 -5.85
C CYS A 65 0.47 -8.18 -6.20
N PRO A 66 -0.51 -8.72 -5.45
CA PRO A 66 -1.93 -8.44 -5.68
C PRO A 66 -2.30 -6.95 -5.63
N TYR A 67 -1.53 -6.13 -4.89
CA TYR A 67 -1.74 -4.68 -4.85
C TYR A 67 -1.19 -3.95 -6.10
N VAL A 68 -0.30 -4.60 -6.85
CA VAL A 68 0.31 -4.08 -8.08
C VAL A 68 -0.47 -4.56 -9.30
N ARG A 69 -0.83 -5.84 -9.33
CA ARG A 69 -1.66 -6.46 -10.36
C ARG A 69 -2.80 -7.25 -9.71
N PRO A 70 -3.87 -6.57 -9.24
CA PRO A 70 -5.02 -7.25 -8.67
C PRO A 70 -5.65 -8.14 -9.73
N GLU A 71 -6.03 -9.35 -9.34
CA GLU A 71 -6.65 -10.28 -10.27
C GLU A 71 -8.01 -9.74 -10.73
N ARG A 72 -8.46 -10.15 -11.92
CA ARG A 72 -9.77 -9.72 -12.45
C ARG A 72 -10.92 -9.98 -11.48
N ARG A 73 -10.84 -11.06 -10.70
CA ARG A 73 -11.83 -11.40 -9.66
C ARG A 73 -11.81 -10.40 -8.51
N GLU A 74 -10.64 -10.01 -8.04
CA GLU A 74 -10.48 -9.01 -6.97
C GLU A 74 -10.97 -7.64 -7.41
N ILE A 75 -10.67 -7.23 -8.65
CA ILE A 75 -11.19 -5.99 -9.25
C ILE A 75 -12.72 -6.00 -9.29
N GLN A 76 -13.34 -7.12 -9.64
CA GLN A 76 -14.80 -7.25 -9.65
C GLN A 76 -15.41 -7.17 -8.25
N LEU A 77 -14.73 -7.70 -7.23
CA LEU A 77 -15.15 -7.57 -5.82
C LEU A 77 -15.05 -6.14 -5.33
N ILE A 78 -13.91 -5.46 -5.59
CA ILE A 78 -13.70 -4.07 -5.19
C ILE A 78 -14.72 -3.13 -5.83
N LYS A 79 -15.07 -3.33 -7.11
CA LYS A 79 -16.08 -2.50 -7.81
C LYS A 79 -17.51 -2.66 -7.29
N ARG A 80 -17.79 -3.70 -6.51
CA ARG A 80 -19.11 -3.95 -5.91
C ARG A 80 -19.26 -3.36 -4.51
N LEU A 81 -18.18 -2.81 -3.95
CA LEU A 81 -18.12 -2.10 -2.68
C LEU A 81 -18.15 -0.59 -2.93
#